data_AF-A0A2E5LVK0-F1
#
_entry.id   AF-A0A2E5LVK0-F1
#
_cell.length_a   1.000
_cell.length_b   1.000
_cell.length_c   1.000
_cell.angle_alpha   90.00
_cell.angle_beta   90.00
_cell.angle_gamma   90.00
#
_symmetry.space_group_name_H-M   'P 1'
#
loop_
_entity.id
_entity.type
_entity.pdbx_description
1 polymer ?
#
loop_
_entity_poly.entity_id
_entity_poly.type
_entity_poly.pdbx_seq_one_letter_code
_entity_poly.pdbx_strand_id
1 'polypeptide(L)'
;MKRTFYLSTLLVCVFIFTSCEKDDDHDHDSNSDSGKVCCSEGVCCSDDAEGMRLAMQEDGYVELEVNPMEKIDCYFEDWGKTILTPVSGTFEYYNQNDEWVATIDYGDGNCDKWAIKTWDVSLFPENPEGSLEFSLFE
;
A
#
# COMPACT_ATOMS: atom_id res chain seq x y z
N MET A 1 -19.38 -33.82 63.42
CA MET A 1 -19.21 -32.54 64.16
C MET A 1 -18.31 -31.65 63.32
N LYS A 2 -18.86 -30.54 62.81
CA LYS A 2 -18.23 -29.27 62.37
C LYS A 2 -16.85 -29.26 61.67
N ARG A 3 -16.88 -28.67 60.45
CA ARG A 3 -15.97 -27.63 59.88
C ARG A 3 -14.61 -28.16 59.35
N THR A 4 -14.05 -27.72 58.21
CA THR A 4 -14.03 -26.37 57.60
C THR A 4 -13.44 -26.39 56.18
N PHE A 5 -14.00 -25.56 55.28
CA PHE A 5 -13.38 -24.74 54.20
C PHE A 5 -12.03 -25.14 53.59
N TYR A 6 -11.97 -25.29 52.26
CA TYR A 6 -11.10 -24.50 51.38
C TYR A 6 -11.71 -24.39 49.99
N LEU A 7 -12.04 -23.15 49.61
CA LEU A 7 -12.46 -22.74 48.27
C LEU A 7 -11.19 -22.50 47.45
N SER A 8 -10.91 -23.35 46.46
CA SER A 8 -9.86 -23.12 45.47
C SER A 8 -10.53 -23.07 44.11
N THR A 9 -10.91 -21.87 43.70
CA THR A 9 -11.38 -21.56 42.35
C THR A 9 -10.15 -21.55 41.45
N LEU A 10 -9.91 -22.65 40.74
CA LEU A 10 -8.89 -22.75 39.73
C LEU A 10 -9.50 -22.29 38.40
N LEU A 11 -9.27 -21.01 38.08
CA LEU A 11 -9.62 -20.40 36.80
C LEU A 11 -8.72 -21.00 35.72
N VAL A 12 -9.17 -22.08 35.08
CA VAL A 12 -8.52 -22.64 33.89
C VAL A 12 -8.99 -21.85 32.67
N CYS A 13 -8.33 -20.71 32.43
CA CYS A 13 -8.28 -20.11 31.10
C CYS A 13 -7.15 -20.80 30.34
N VAL A 14 -7.46 -21.84 29.58
CA VAL A 14 -6.57 -22.30 28.52
C VAL A 14 -7.32 -22.12 27.21
N PHE A 15 -6.86 -21.09 26.50
CA PHE A 15 -7.20 -20.76 25.13
C PHE A 15 -7.06 -22.01 24.26
N ILE A 16 -8.17 -22.44 23.66
CA ILE A 16 -8.12 -23.36 22.52
C ILE A 16 -7.65 -22.50 21.35
N PHE A 17 -6.35 -22.53 21.07
CA PHE A 17 -5.84 -22.06 19.78
C PHE A 17 -6.45 -22.97 18.72
N THR A 18 -7.36 -22.42 17.92
CA THR A 18 -7.72 -23.05 16.65
C THR A 18 -6.51 -22.85 15.74
N SER A 19 -5.63 -23.85 15.70
CA SER A 19 -4.63 -23.96 14.66
C SER A 19 -5.40 -24.12 13.35
N CYS A 20 -5.46 -23.07 12.52
CA CYS A 20 -5.85 -23.25 11.13
C CYS A 20 -4.70 -24.00 10.44
N GLU A 21 -4.97 -25.23 10.04
CA GLU A 21 -4.14 -25.98 9.11
C GLU A 21 -3.98 -25.12 7.85
N LYS A 22 -2.73 -24.80 7.50
CA LYS A 22 -2.38 -24.22 6.22
C LYS A 22 -2.31 -25.40 5.25
N ASP A 23 -3.38 -25.63 4.50
CA ASP A 23 -3.35 -26.59 3.41
C ASP A 23 -2.54 -25.96 2.26
N ASP A 24 -1.31 -26.47 2.12
CA ASP A 24 -0.46 -26.26 0.95
C ASP A 24 -0.95 -27.20 -0.16
N ASP A 25 -1.89 -26.73 -0.98
CA ASP A 25 -2.18 -27.36 -2.27
C ASP A 25 -1.53 -26.55 -3.39
N HIS A 26 -0.38 -27.08 -3.82
CA HIS A 26 0.20 -26.82 -5.13
C HIS A 26 -0.69 -27.45 -6.19
N ASP A 27 -1.47 -26.64 -6.92
CA ASP A 27 -1.93 -27.00 -8.25
C ASP A 27 -1.46 -25.97 -9.28
N HIS A 28 -0.55 -26.46 -10.12
CA HIS A 28 -0.11 -25.81 -11.34
C HIS A 28 -1.22 -25.89 -12.39
N ASP A 29 -2.04 -24.84 -12.50
CA ASP A 29 -2.77 -24.57 -13.73
C ASP A 29 -2.13 -23.40 -14.47
N SER A 30 -1.17 -23.80 -15.33
CA SER A 30 -0.76 -22.98 -16.45
C SER A 30 -1.94 -22.93 -17.43
N ASN A 31 -2.63 -21.78 -17.52
CA ASN A 31 -3.01 -21.08 -18.75
C ASN A 31 -4.19 -20.13 -18.48
N SER A 32 -4.07 -18.89 -18.96
CA SER A 32 -5.08 -17.81 -19.00
C SER A 32 -5.10 -16.84 -17.82
N ASP A 33 -4.67 -15.61 -18.14
CA ASP A 33 -5.06 -14.34 -17.52
C ASP A 33 -4.55 -14.06 -16.11
N SER A 34 -3.42 -13.36 -16.07
CA SER A 34 -2.71 -12.90 -14.87
C SER A 34 -3.63 -12.06 -13.97
N GLY A 35 -4.18 -12.68 -12.93
CA GLY A 35 -4.38 -12.08 -11.60
C GLY A 35 -4.80 -10.61 -11.55
N LYS A 36 -5.92 -10.29 -12.20
CA LYS A 36 -6.52 -8.95 -12.22
C LYS A 36 -7.26 -8.71 -10.89
N VAL A 37 -6.56 -8.17 -9.88
CA VAL A 37 -7.15 -7.77 -8.58
C VAL A 37 -8.05 -6.55 -8.79
N CYS A 38 -9.37 -6.76 -8.78
CA CYS A 38 -10.36 -5.72 -9.10
C CYS A 38 -10.84 -5.00 -7.83
N CYS A 39 -10.70 -3.68 -7.73
CA CYS A 39 -11.24 -2.89 -6.61
C CYS A 39 -12.79 -2.79 -6.60
N SER A 40 -13.44 -3.19 -7.70
CA SER A 40 -14.88 -3.39 -7.85
C SER A 40 -15.11 -4.33 -9.03
N GLU A 41 -16.29 -4.98 -9.09
CA GLU A 41 -16.71 -5.86 -10.20
C GLU A 41 -16.26 -5.32 -11.57
N GLY A 42 -15.28 -5.99 -12.18
CA GLY A 42 -14.80 -5.72 -13.54
C GLY A 42 -13.82 -4.55 -13.73
N VAL A 43 -13.35 -3.90 -12.66
CA VAL A 43 -12.41 -2.77 -12.77
C VAL A 43 -11.01 -3.17 -12.27
N CYS A 44 -10.11 -3.34 -13.26
CA CYS A 44 -8.67 -3.01 -13.21
C CYS A 44 -8.37 -1.74 -12.44
N CYS A 45 -8.13 -1.77 -11.13
CA CYS A 45 -7.32 -0.72 -10.54
C CYS A 45 -5.98 -1.34 -10.18
N SER A 46 -5.06 -1.44 -11.14
CA SER A 46 -3.70 -1.11 -10.78
C SER A 46 -3.59 0.39 -11.00
N ASP A 47 -3.94 1.18 -9.99
CA ASP A 47 -3.48 2.55 -10.01
C ASP A 47 -1.96 2.49 -9.85
N ASP A 48 -1.25 2.93 -10.89
CA ASP A 48 0.23 3.05 -10.89
C ASP A 48 0.73 3.78 -9.64
N ALA A 49 -0.10 4.68 -9.09
CA ALA A 49 0.03 5.29 -7.78
C ALA A 49 0.17 4.32 -6.60
N GLU A 50 -0.77 3.40 -6.39
CA GLU A 50 -0.69 2.43 -5.29
C GLU A 50 0.44 1.44 -5.54
N GLY A 51 0.63 1.02 -6.80
CA GLY A 51 1.74 0.17 -7.20
C GLY A 51 3.10 0.75 -6.82
N MET A 52 3.31 2.06 -7.04
CA MET A 52 4.55 2.73 -6.67
C MET A 52 4.77 2.80 -5.16
N ARG A 53 3.70 2.99 -4.36
CA ARG A 53 3.81 2.98 -2.90
C ARG A 53 4.12 1.59 -2.36
N LEU A 54 3.40 0.58 -2.86
CA LEU A 54 3.61 -0.82 -2.48
C LEU A 54 5.03 -1.28 -2.81
N ALA A 55 5.56 -0.93 -3.98
CA ALA A 55 6.93 -1.28 -4.35
C ALA A 55 7.97 -0.73 -3.35
N MET A 56 7.79 0.50 -2.87
CA MET A 56 8.69 1.08 -1.86
C MET A 56 8.61 0.33 -0.52
N GLN A 57 7.41 -0.09 -0.11
CA GLN A 57 7.21 -0.86 1.12
C GLN A 57 7.78 -2.28 0.99
N GLU A 58 7.61 -2.92 -0.18
CA GLU A 58 8.17 -4.24 -0.49
C GLU A 58 9.70 -4.25 -0.52
N ASP A 59 10.31 -3.15 -0.96
CA ASP A 59 11.77 -2.91 -0.87
C ASP A 59 12.27 -2.70 0.58
N GLY A 60 11.36 -2.62 1.55
CA GLY A 60 11.67 -2.54 2.98
C GLY A 60 11.90 -1.12 3.50
N TYR A 61 11.48 -0.09 2.75
CA TYR A 61 11.49 1.29 3.22
C TYR A 61 10.30 1.56 4.14
N VAL A 62 10.53 2.43 5.14
CA VAL A 62 9.49 2.91 6.04
C VAL A 62 8.78 4.08 5.38
N GLU A 63 7.48 3.94 5.14
CA GLU A 63 6.63 5.02 4.64
C GLU A 63 6.20 5.96 5.77
N LEU A 64 6.29 7.26 5.52
CA LEU A 64 5.76 8.33 6.35
C LEU A 64 4.75 9.14 5.53
N GLU A 65 3.49 9.17 5.97
CA GLU A 65 2.50 10.11 5.44
C GLU A 65 2.79 11.52 5.99
N VAL A 66 3.32 12.39 5.13
CA VAL A 66 3.63 13.79 5.48
C VAL A 66 2.40 14.66 5.30
N ASN A 67 1.73 14.50 4.16
CA ASN A 67 0.45 15.13 3.87
C ASN A 67 -0.54 14.05 3.46
N PRO A 68 -1.71 13.95 4.12
CA PRO A 68 -2.74 13.00 3.74
C PRO A 68 -3.17 13.19 2.29
N MET A 69 -3.47 12.09 1.61
CA MET A 69 -3.90 12.14 0.22
C MET A 69 -5.33 12.69 0.09
N GLU A 70 -5.52 13.71 -0.74
CA GLU A 70 -6.83 14.25 -1.09
C GLU A 70 -7.22 13.81 -2.50
N LYS A 71 -8.49 13.41 -2.66
CA LYS A 71 -9.05 13.00 -3.94
C LYS A 71 -10.28 13.82 -4.29
N ILE A 72 -10.39 14.26 -5.55
CA ILE A 72 -11.55 15.00 -6.06
C ILE A 72 -12.00 14.44 -7.42
N ASP A 73 -13.24 14.74 -7.81
CA ASP A 73 -13.78 14.38 -9.12
C ASP A 73 -13.18 15.28 -10.22
N CYS A 74 -12.30 14.72 -11.05
CA CYS A 74 -11.64 15.42 -12.14
C CYS A 74 -12.20 15.00 -13.50
N TYR A 75 -12.64 15.96 -14.32
CA TYR A 75 -13.04 15.70 -15.70
C TYR A 75 -11.85 15.81 -16.65
N PHE A 76 -11.54 14.74 -17.37
CA PHE A 76 -10.45 14.70 -18.34
C PHE A 76 -10.99 14.70 -19.76
N GLU A 77 -10.75 15.79 -20.50
CA GLU A 77 -11.26 15.97 -21.86
C GLU A 77 -10.80 14.87 -22.83
N ASP A 78 -9.52 14.47 -22.75
CA ASP A 78 -8.95 13.42 -23.62
C ASP A 78 -9.71 12.08 -23.53
N TRP A 79 -10.34 11.83 -22.39
CA TRP A 79 -11.07 10.59 -22.12
C TRP A 79 -12.58 10.80 -22.05
N GLY A 80 -13.05 12.05 -22.02
CA GLY A 80 -14.46 12.39 -21.90
C GLY A 80 -15.15 11.83 -20.64
N LYS A 81 -14.41 11.67 -19.53
CA LYS A 81 -14.92 11.09 -18.27
C LYS A 81 -14.48 11.86 -17.04
N THR A 82 -15.29 11.77 -15.99
CA THR A 82 -14.94 12.21 -14.64
C THR A 82 -14.39 11.04 -13.84
N ILE A 83 -13.25 11.22 -13.19
CA ILE A 83 -12.55 10.20 -12.40
C ILE A 83 -12.20 10.79 -11.03
N LEU A 84 -12.45 10.04 -9.96
CA LEU A 84 -11.97 10.38 -8.62
C LEU A 84 -10.44 10.25 -8.62
N THR A 85 -9.76 11.38 -8.49
CA THR A 85 -8.32 11.51 -8.78
C THR A 85 -7.58 12.04 -7.56
N PRO A 86 -6.46 11.42 -7.15
CA PRO A 86 -5.51 12.04 -6.22
C PRO A 86 -5.01 13.36 -6.78
N VAL A 87 -5.22 14.46 -6.07
CA VAL A 87 -4.77 15.79 -6.51
C VAL A 87 -3.75 16.40 -5.57
N SER A 88 -3.61 15.86 -4.37
CA SER A 88 -2.61 16.26 -3.39
C SER A 88 -2.31 15.10 -2.45
N GLY A 89 -1.18 15.20 -1.75
CA GLY A 89 -0.71 14.19 -0.81
C GLY A 89 0.79 13.95 -0.98
N THR A 90 1.47 13.65 0.12
CA THR A 90 2.91 13.47 0.12
C THR A 90 3.29 12.32 1.04
N PHE A 91 3.99 11.34 0.48
CA PHE A 91 4.56 10.23 1.22
C PHE A 91 6.08 10.26 1.09
N GLU A 92 6.78 10.18 2.20
CA GLU A 92 8.23 10.07 2.26
C GLU A 92 8.64 8.66 2.67
N TYR A 93 9.78 8.23 2.17
CA TYR A 93 10.31 6.90 2.40
C TYR A 93 11.70 6.98 2.99
N TYR A 94 11.91 6.21 4.05
CA TYR A 94 13.16 6.19 4.80
C TYR A 94 13.73 4.79 4.86
N ASN A 95 15.06 4.69 4.86
CA ASN A 95 15.74 3.43 5.09
C ASN A 95 15.80 3.09 6.60
N GLN A 96 16.39 1.94 6.92
CA GLN A 96 16.50 1.46 8.30
C GLN A 96 17.40 2.34 9.21
N ASN A 97 18.17 3.26 8.63
CA ASN A 97 19.00 4.22 9.34
C ASN A 97 18.32 5.60 9.49
N ASP A 98 17.03 5.72 9.15
CA ASP A 98 16.29 6.98 9.17
C ASP A 98 16.82 8.02 8.15
N GLU A 99 17.47 7.56 7.09
CA GLU A 99 17.90 8.42 5.98
C GLU A 99 16.79 8.48 4.93
N TRP A 100 16.50 9.69 4.44
CA TRP A 100 15.51 9.91 3.38
C TRP A 100 15.96 9.25 2.08
N VAL A 101 15.05 8.52 1.46
CA VAL A 101 15.31 7.73 0.25
C VAL A 101 14.56 8.32 -0.93
N ALA A 102 13.26 8.58 -0.75
CA ALA A 102 12.40 9.07 -1.81
C ALA A 102 11.16 9.78 -1.26
N THR A 103 10.54 10.57 -2.12
CA THR A 103 9.23 11.18 -1.90
C THR A 103 8.33 10.87 -3.09
N ILE A 104 7.07 10.54 -2.84
CA ILE A 104 6.00 10.53 -3.85
C ILE A 104 5.05 11.71 -3.55
N ASP A 105 4.91 12.59 -4.53
CA ASP A 105 4.07 13.79 -4.49
C ASP A 105 2.93 13.66 -5.51
N TYR A 106 1.69 13.80 -5.02
CA TYR A 106 0.45 13.69 -5.81
C TYR A 106 -0.07 15.03 -6.33
N GLY A 107 0.63 16.14 -6.09
CA GLY A 107 0.31 17.45 -6.64
C GLY A 107 -0.19 18.45 -5.61
N ASP A 108 -0.73 19.56 -6.13
CA ASP A 108 -1.02 20.79 -5.38
C ASP A 108 -2.52 21.06 -5.19
N GLY A 109 -3.37 20.09 -5.51
CA GLY A 109 -4.83 20.18 -5.46
C GLY A 109 -5.49 20.40 -6.82
N ASN A 110 -4.71 20.60 -7.89
CA ASN A 110 -5.23 20.68 -9.25
C ASN A 110 -5.44 19.30 -9.87
N CYS A 111 -6.42 19.20 -10.77
CA CYS A 111 -6.66 17.98 -11.53
C CYS A 111 -5.50 17.71 -12.49
N ASP A 112 -4.71 16.69 -12.18
CA ASP A 112 -3.65 16.18 -13.04
C ASP A 112 -3.72 14.65 -13.16
N LYS A 113 -3.06 14.11 -14.17
CA LYS A 113 -2.94 12.67 -14.42
C LYS A 113 -1.63 12.10 -13.91
N TRP A 114 -0.79 12.92 -13.30
CA TRP A 114 0.60 12.60 -13.01
C TRP A 114 0.91 12.78 -11.53
N ALA A 115 1.76 11.91 -11.02
CA ALA A 115 2.47 12.10 -9.76
C ALA A 115 3.97 12.10 -10.01
N ILE A 116 4.71 12.66 -9.06
CA ILE A 116 6.16 12.78 -9.15
C ILE A 116 6.79 11.98 -8.01
N LYS A 117 7.65 11.03 -8.37
CA LYS A 117 8.57 10.41 -7.43
C LYS A 117 9.92 11.11 -7.53
N THR A 118 10.51 11.50 -6.41
CA THR A 118 11.87 12.03 -6.32
C THR A 118 12.70 11.18 -5.37
N TRP A 119 14.02 11.11 -5.56
CA TRP A 119 14.90 10.28 -4.73
C TRP A 119 16.31 10.86 -4.60
N ASP A 120 17.05 10.37 -3.59
CA ASP A 120 18.46 10.72 -3.40
C ASP A 120 19.34 9.97 -4.43
N VAL A 121 19.87 10.70 -5.40
CA VAL A 121 20.77 10.16 -6.44
C VAL A 121 22.09 9.61 -5.88
N SER A 122 22.48 9.98 -4.66
CA SER A 122 23.66 9.40 -4.00
C SER A 122 23.44 7.97 -3.54
N LEU A 123 22.18 7.60 -3.25
CA LEU A 123 21.77 6.24 -2.92
C LEU A 123 21.51 5.39 -4.18
N PHE A 124 21.08 6.03 -5.27
CA PHE A 124 20.74 5.38 -6.54
C PHE A 124 21.53 5.97 -7.72
N PRO A 125 22.87 5.77 -7.77
CA PRO A 125 23.72 6.37 -8.79
C PRO A 125 23.42 5.87 -10.22
N GLU A 126 22.77 4.72 -10.37
CA GLU A 126 22.28 4.19 -11.65
C GLU A 126 21.02 4.91 -12.17
N ASN A 127 20.36 5.71 -11.32
CA ASN A 127 19.20 6.52 -11.63
C ASN A 127 19.49 8.02 -11.38
N PRO A 128 20.38 8.64 -12.18
CA PRO A 128 20.92 9.97 -11.91
C PRO A 128 19.92 11.12 -12.13
N GLU A 129 18.76 10.84 -12.74
CA GLU A 129 17.72 11.85 -12.99
C GLU A 129 17.09 12.37 -11.69
N GLY A 130 17.09 11.56 -10.61
CA GLY A 130 16.57 11.94 -9.29
C GLY A 130 15.05 12.18 -9.24
N SER A 131 14.36 11.99 -10.36
CA SER A 131 12.91 12.15 -10.45
C SER A 131 12.29 11.31 -11.57
N LEU A 132 11.04 10.92 -11.37
CA LEU A 132 10.20 10.21 -12.33
C LEU A 132 8.77 10.74 -12.21
N GLU A 133 8.26 11.29 -13.30
CA GLU A 133 6.82 11.54 -13.46
C GLU A 133 6.16 10.26 -13.96
N PHE A 134 5.08 9.84 -13.30
CA PHE A 134 4.36 8.62 -13.64
C PHE A 134 2.84 8.85 -13.60
N SER A 135 2.12 8.08 -14.39
CA SER A 135 0.67 8.20 -14.51
C SER A 135 0.00 7.79 -13.19
N LEU A 136 -1.12 8.44 -12.85
CA LEU A 136 -2.01 7.99 -11.78
C LEU A 136 -2.96 6.87 -12.23
N PHE A 137 -2.99 6.60 -13.54
CA PHE A 137 -3.95 5.73 -14.19
C PHE A 137 -3.26 4.77 -15.16
N GLU A 138 -3.65 3.49 -15.15
CA GLU A 138 -3.26 2.46 -16.13
C GLU A 138 -3.90 2.69 -17.52
#